data_AF-A0A9R1HGW8-F1
#
_entry.id   AF-A0A9R1HGW8-F1
#
_cell.length_a   1.000
_cell.length_b   1.000
_cell.length_c   1.000
_cell.angle_alpha   90.00
_cell.angle_beta   90.00
_cell.angle_gamma   90.00
#
_symmetry.space_group_name_H-M   'P 1'
#
loop_
_entity.id
_entity.type
_entity.pdbx_description
1 polymer ?
#
loop_
_entity_poly.entity_id
_entity_poly.type
_entity_poly.pdbx_seq_one_letter_code
_entity_poly.pdbx_strand_id
1 'polypeptide(L)'
;MEGKEEDVRLGANRYSERQPIGTAAQGGGADDKDYKEPPPAPLFEAEELTSWSFYRAGIAEFLATFLFLYISVLTVMGVVGNPSGSKCGTVGIQGIAWSFGGMIFVLVYCTAGIS
;
A
#
# COMPACT_ATOMS: atom_id res chain seq x y z
N MET A 1 -12.85 -19.93 -14.78
CA MET A 1 -12.09 -18.82 -15.40
C MET A 1 -12.97 -17.57 -15.59
N GLU A 2 -14.31 -17.68 -15.49
CA GLU A 2 -15.24 -16.53 -15.58
C GLU A 2 -15.06 -15.46 -14.51
N GLY A 3 -14.91 -15.79 -13.22
CA GLY A 3 -14.80 -14.76 -12.16
C GLY A 3 -13.57 -13.85 -12.29
N LYS A 4 -12.46 -14.38 -12.82
CA LYS A 4 -11.22 -13.61 -13.03
C LYS A 4 -11.36 -12.56 -14.14
N GLU A 5 -12.19 -12.82 -15.14
CA GLU A 5 -12.45 -11.86 -16.22
C GLU A 5 -13.44 -10.78 -15.77
N GLU A 6 -14.41 -11.13 -14.92
CA GLU A 6 -15.31 -10.15 -14.30
C GLU A 6 -14.53 -9.18 -13.40
N ASP A 7 -13.64 -9.66 -12.53
CA ASP A 7 -12.83 -8.80 -11.64
C ASP A 7 -11.90 -7.83 -12.40
N VAL A 8 -11.29 -8.27 -13.52
CA VAL A 8 -10.46 -7.39 -14.37
C VAL A 8 -11.33 -6.36 -15.11
N ARG A 9 -12.55 -6.74 -15.52
CA ARG A 9 -13.50 -5.82 -16.14
C ARG A 9 -14.05 -4.80 -15.14
N LEU A 10 -14.24 -5.20 -13.88
CA LEU A 10 -14.61 -4.32 -12.77
C LEU A 10 -13.53 -3.27 -12.52
N GLY A 11 -12.28 -3.68 -12.31
CA GLY A 11 -11.16 -2.78 -12.04
C GLY A 11 -10.79 -1.86 -13.20
N ALA A 12 -10.89 -2.34 -14.45
CA ALA A 12 -10.47 -1.56 -15.63
C ALA A 12 -11.59 -0.73 -16.28
N ASN A 13 -12.87 -1.07 -16.12
CA ASN A 13 -13.95 -0.45 -16.90
C ASN A 13 -15.15 0.04 -16.08
N ARG A 14 -15.23 -0.20 -14.76
CA ARG A 14 -16.39 0.25 -13.96
C ARG A 14 -16.18 1.60 -13.30
N TYR A 15 -14.95 1.91 -12.87
CA TYR A 15 -14.59 3.25 -12.42
C TYR A 15 -14.17 4.07 -13.64
N SER A 16 -15.12 4.78 -14.26
CA SER A 16 -14.75 5.98 -15.01
C SER A 16 -13.90 6.82 -14.08
N GLU A 17 -12.68 7.19 -14.51
CA GLU A 17 -11.78 8.08 -13.80
C GLU A 17 -12.52 9.37 -13.42
N ARG A 18 -13.19 9.38 -12.26
CA ARG A 18 -13.98 10.51 -11.76
C ARG A 18 -13.07 11.48 -11.03
N GLN A 19 -12.03 11.87 -11.74
CA GLN A 19 -11.33 13.14 -11.73
C GLN A 19 -9.93 12.86 -12.28
N PRO A 20 -9.53 13.50 -13.38
CA PRO A 20 -8.11 13.56 -13.68
C PRO A 20 -7.41 14.17 -12.47
N ILE A 21 -6.21 13.68 -12.14
CA ILE A 21 -5.28 14.35 -11.22
C ILE A 21 -4.94 15.71 -11.88
N GLY A 22 -5.79 16.70 -11.62
CA GLY A 22 -5.90 17.91 -12.41
C GLY A 22 -5.07 19.03 -11.82
N THR A 23 -3.88 19.25 -12.40
CA THR A 23 -3.32 20.60 -12.50
C THR A 23 -3.97 21.25 -13.72
N ALA A 24 -5.08 21.96 -13.55
CA ALA A 24 -5.67 22.79 -14.60
C ALA A 24 -5.82 24.21 -14.07
N ALA A 25 -4.92 25.09 -14.52
CA ALA A 25 -4.99 26.53 -14.29
C ALA A 25 -5.60 27.20 -15.52
N GLN A 26 -6.75 27.87 -15.35
CA GLN A 26 -7.39 28.86 -16.25
C GLN A 26 -8.51 29.48 -15.40
N GLY A 27 -8.74 30.78 -15.23
CA GLY A 27 -8.30 31.96 -15.95
C GLY A 27 -9.49 32.93 -16.00
N GLY A 28 -9.58 33.87 -15.05
CA GLY A 28 -10.31 35.14 -15.12
C GLY A 28 -11.85 35.16 -15.16
N GLY A 29 -12.48 35.66 -14.09
CA GLY A 29 -13.87 36.17 -14.11
C GLY A 29 -14.57 36.05 -12.75
N ALA A 30 -15.04 37.17 -12.20
CA ALA A 30 -15.80 37.22 -10.96
C ALA A 30 -17.18 36.56 -11.12
N ASP A 31 -17.39 35.33 -10.60
CA ASP A 31 -18.62 34.87 -9.87
C ASP A 31 -18.68 33.36 -9.55
N ASP A 32 -17.69 32.52 -9.84
CA ASP A 32 -17.82 31.07 -9.63
C ASP A 32 -16.71 30.52 -8.74
N LYS A 33 -17.07 29.93 -7.60
CA LYS A 33 -16.12 29.16 -6.79
C LYS A 33 -15.89 27.83 -7.52
N ASP A 34 -14.84 27.75 -8.31
CA ASP A 34 -14.44 26.55 -9.10
C ASP A 34 -14.18 25.27 -8.28
N TYR A 35 -14.25 25.34 -6.94
CA TYR A 35 -14.15 24.18 -6.07
C TYR A 35 -15.55 23.68 -5.68
N LYS A 36 -16.04 22.69 -6.44
CA LYS A 36 -17.12 21.82 -5.97
C LYS A 36 -16.49 20.71 -5.13
N GLU A 37 -16.85 20.71 -3.85
CA GLU A 37 -16.46 19.65 -2.92
C GLU A 37 -16.99 18.32 -3.46
N PRO A 38 -16.12 17.30 -3.64
CA PRO A 38 -16.56 16.02 -4.12
C PRO A 38 -17.58 15.44 -3.14
N PRO A 39 -18.60 14.70 -3.63
CA PRO A 39 -19.53 14.02 -2.74
C PRO A 39 -18.75 13.16 -1.75
N PRO A 40 -19.19 13.08 -0.47
CA PRO A 40 -18.49 12.32 0.55
C PRO A 40 -18.28 10.89 0.08
N ALA A 41 -17.02 10.44 0.17
CA ALA A 41 -16.65 9.09 -0.23
C ALA A 41 -17.54 8.08 0.53
N PRO A 42 -18.18 7.13 -0.17
CA PRO A 42 -18.91 6.05 0.48
C PRO A 42 -17.99 5.31 1.46
N LEU A 43 -18.45 5.01 2.67
CA LEU A 43 -17.61 4.34 3.68
C LEU A 43 -17.24 2.90 3.27
N PHE A 44 -18.11 2.24 2.52
CA PHE A 44 -17.90 0.89 1.98
C PHE A 44 -18.66 0.75 0.66
N GLU A 45 -17.99 0.29 -0.39
CA GLU A 45 -18.65 -0.25 -1.58
C GLU A 45 -18.85 -1.75 -1.35
N ALA A 46 -20.04 -2.15 -0.90
CA ALA A 46 -20.34 -3.54 -0.52
C ALA A 46 -20.09 -4.56 -1.66
N GLU A 47 -19.99 -4.09 -2.91
CA GLU A 47 -19.65 -4.89 -4.07
C GLU A 47 -18.15 -5.26 -4.13
N GLU A 48 -17.26 -4.48 -3.53
CA GLU A 48 -15.83 -4.80 -3.40
C GLU A 48 -15.59 -5.98 -2.44
N LEU A 49 -16.40 -6.10 -1.39
CA LEU A 49 -16.28 -7.18 -0.39
C LEU A 49 -16.50 -8.58 -0.97
N THR A 50 -17.24 -8.67 -2.10
CA THR A 50 -17.47 -9.92 -2.84
C THR A 50 -16.47 -10.15 -3.97
N SER A 51 -15.66 -9.15 -4.32
CA SER A 51 -14.67 -9.28 -5.40
C SER A 51 -13.50 -10.17 -4.99
N TRP A 52 -13.02 -10.99 -5.92
CA TRP A 52 -11.91 -11.89 -5.62
C TRP A 52 -10.57 -11.13 -5.55
N SER A 53 -10.49 -9.97 -6.22
CA SER A 53 -9.38 -9.02 -6.12
C SER A 53 -9.23 -8.47 -4.70
N PHE A 54 -10.32 -8.14 -4.01
CA PHE A 54 -10.27 -7.66 -2.62
C PHE A 54 -9.69 -8.72 -1.66
N TYR A 55 -10.09 -9.99 -1.82
CA TYR A 55 -9.54 -11.08 -1.01
C TYR A 55 -8.04 -11.29 -1.28
N ARG A 56 -7.60 -11.15 -2.55
CA ARG A 56 -6.18 -11.22 -2.91
C ARG A 56 -5.36 -10.06 -2.37
N ALA A 57 -5.88 -8.84 -2.46
CA ALA A 57 -5.27 -7.65 -1.89
C ALA A 57 -5.10 -7.81 -0.37
N GLY A 58 -6.17 -8.22 0.32
CA GLY A 58 -6.14 -8.46 1.77
C GLY A 58 -5.12 -9.52 2.20
N ILE A 59 -5.00 -10.64 1.47
CA ILE A 59 -3.97 -11.65 1.74
C ILE A 59 -2.57 -11.10 1.46
N ALA A 60 -2.38 -10.37 0.37
CA ALA A 60 -1.10 -9.81 0.00
C ALA A 60 -0.58 -8.85 1.08
N GLU A 61 -1.42 -7.94 1.56
CA GLU A 61 -1.10 -7.01 2.64
C GLU A 61 -0.86 -7.71 3.98
N PHE A 62 -1.66 -8.74 4.31
CA PHE A 62 -1.44 -9.53 5.51
C PHE A 62 -0.07 -10.22 5.50
N LEU A 63 0.31 -10.86 4.38
CA LEU A 63 1.62 -11.50 4.26
C LEU A 63 2.75 -10.48 4.20
N ALA A 64 2.57 -9.35 3.54
CA ALA A 64 3.57 -8.30 3.48
C ALA A 64 3.86 -7.73 4.87
N THR A 65 2.82 -7.37 5.63
CA THR A 65 2.97 -6.86 7.00
C THR A 65 3.52 -7.90 7.96
N PHE A 66 3.10 -9.17 7.84
CA PHE A 66 3.67 -10.27 8.62
C PHE A 66 5.17 -10.43 8.37
N LEU A 67 5.60 -10.46 7.11
CA LEU A 67 7.01 -10.56 6.73
C LEU A 67 7.81 -9.32 7.14
N PHE A 68 7.23 -8.13 7.00
CA PHE A 68 7.85 -6.88 7.43
C PHE A 68 8.18 -6.91 8.92
N LEU A 69 7.18 -7.22 9.76
CA LEU A 69 7.40 -7.30 11.21
C LEU A 69 8.34 -8.44 11.58
N TYR A 70 8.21 -9.60 10.94
CA TYR A 70 9.08 -10.74 11.20
C TYR A 70 10.54 -10.39 10.98
N ILE A 71 10.91 -9.85 9.81
CA ILE A 71 12.31 -9.55 9.49
C ILE A 71 12.83 -8.38 10.32
N SER A 72 12.05 -7.31 10.46
CA SER A 72 12.50 -6.10 11.18
C SER A 72 12.69 -6.36 12.68
N VAL A 73 11.71 -6.98 13.35
CA VAL A 73 11.78 -7.28 14.79
C VAL A 73 12.84 -8.34 15.07
N LEU A 74 12.96 -9.37 14.22
CA LEU A 74 14.01 -10.38 14.38
C LEU A 74 15.41 -9.77 14.24
N THR A 75 15.59 -8.80 13.34
CA THR A 75 16.85 -8.05 13.21
C THR A 75 17.16 -7.26 14.49
N VAL A 76 16.17 -6.56 15.05
CA VAL A 76 16.33 -5.81 16.30
C VAL A 76 16.69 -6.75 17.46
N MET A 77 15.96 -7.85 17.61
CA MET A 77 16.21 -8.85 18.64
C MET A 77 17.57 -9.51 18.48
N GLY A 78 18.03 -9.77 17.26
CA GLY A 78 19.36 -10.32 16.99
C GLY A 78 20.50 -9.35 17.35
N VAL A 79 20.29 -8.05 17.21
CA VAL A 79 21.28 -7.03 17.60
C VAL A 79 21.30 -6.81 19.11
N VAL A 80 20.13 -6.74 19.76
CA VAL A 80 20.00 -6.47 21.20
C VAL A 80 20.30 -7.70 22.05
N GLY A 81 19.86 -8.88 21.61
CA GLY A 81 20.00 -10.15 22.31
C GLY A 81 21.35 -10.84 22.14
N ASN A 82 22.34 -10.17 21.55
CA ASN A 82 23.65 -10.77 21.32
C ASN A 82 24.37 -11.10 22.65
N PRO A 83 24.67 -12.38 22.94
CA PRO A 83 25.23 -12.82 24.22
C PRO A 83 26.66 -12.32 24.49
N SER A 84 27.40 -11.91 23.45
CA SER A 84 28.76 -11.38 23.60
C SER A 84 28.79 -9.92 24.08
N GLY A 85 27.64 -9.24 24.22
CA GLY A 85 27.52 -7.84 24.67
C GLY A 85 28.07 -6.79 23.68
N SER A 86 28.93 -7.20 22.75
CA SER A 86 29.50 -6.35 21.71
C SER A 86 28.55 -6.22 20.53
N LYS A 87 28.11 -4.99 20.22
CA LYS A 87 27.29 -4.71 19.04
C LYS A 87 28.09 -4.82 17.72
N CYS A 88 29.42 -4.86 17.79
CA CYS A 88 30.28 -4.94 16.61
C CYS A 88 30.26 -6.32 15.92
N GLY A 89 29.77 -7.36 16.60
CA GLY A 89 29.58 -8.70 16.03
C GLY A 89 28.22 -8.90 15.36
N THR A 90 27.37 -7.88 15.32
CA THR A 90 26.03 -7.95 14.72
C THR A 90 25.93 -6.97 13.56
N VAL A 91 24.77 -6.95 12.88
CA VAL A 91 24.48 -5.97 11.82
C VAL A 91 24.42 -4.53 12.34
N GLY A 92 24.40 -4.33 13.67
CA GLY A 92 24.39 -3.03 14.31
C GLY A 92 23.14 -2.20 14.02
N ILE A 93 23.15 -0.93 14.43
CA ILE A 93 22.01 -0.03 14.23
C ILE A 93 21.80 0.32 12.75
N GLN A 94 22.89 0.36 11.97
CA GLN A 94 22.84 0.57 10.53
C GLN A 94 22.12 -0.58 9.81
N GLY A 95 22.37 -1.82 10.22
CA GLY A 95 21.68 -2.98 9.69
C GLY A 95 20.19 -3.01 10.04
N ILE A 96 19.81 -2.55 11.25
CA ILE A 96 18.41 -2.34 11.62
C ILE A 96 17.77 -1.31 10.68
N ALA A 97 18.39 -0.16 10.46
CA ALA A 97 17.84 0.87 9.56
C ALA A 97 17.65 0.33 8.13
N TRP A 98 18.61 -0.46 7.63
CA TRP A 98 18.51 -1.13 6.33
C TRP A 98 17.43 -2.21 6.28
N SER A 99 17.17 -2.94 7.36
CA SER A 99 16.11 -3.96 7.36
C SER A 99 14.72 -3.31 7.28
N PHE A 100 14.49 -2.19 7.98
CA PHE A 100 13.24 -1.43 7.84
C PHE A 100 13.07 -0.85 6.43
N GLY A 101 14.06 -0.11 5.92
CA GLY A 101 13.96 0.51 4.60
C GLY A 101 13.93 -0.50 3.45
N GLY A 102 14.81 -1.51 3.51
CA GLY A 102 14.94 -2.54 2.48
C GLY A 102 13.71 -3.44 2.39
N MET A 103 13.13 -3.82 3.53
CA MET A 103 11.90 -4.64 3.51
C MET A 103 10.71 -3.87 2.96
N ILE A 104 10.54 -2.58 3.29
CA ILE A 104 9.48 -1.76 2.70
C ILE A 104 9.68 -1.66 1.18
N PHE A 105 10.91 -1.38 0.72
CA PHE A 105 11.21 -1.30 -0.71
C PHE A 105 10.82 -2.59 -1.46
N VAL A 106 11.21 -3.76 -0.94
CA VAL A 106 10.87 -5.06 -1.56
C VAL A 106 9.37 -5.34 -1.49
N LEU A 107 8.74 -5.13 -0.34
CA LEU A 107 7.34 -5.49 -0.14
C LEU A 107 6.42 -4.61 -0.96
N VAL A 108 6.65 -3.30 -1.01
CA VAL A 108 5.91 -2.38 -1.88
C VAL A 108 6.07 -2.79 -3.34
N TYR A 109 7.29 -3.14 -3.77
CA TYR A 109 7.50 -3.63 -5.13
C TYR A 109 6.69 -4.90 -5.44
N CYS A 110 6.56 -5.80 -4.47
CA CYS A 110 5.81 -7.04 -4.65
C CYS A 110 4.28 -6.86 -4.54
N THR A 111 3.78 -5.95 -3.70
CA THR A 111 2.34 -5.78 -3.46
C THR A 111 1.68 -4.71 -4.31
N ALA A 112 2.41 -3.73 -4.86
CA ALA A 112 1.83 -2.59 -5.61
C ALA A 112 1.00 -2.97 -6.85
N GLY A 113 1.17 -4.18 -7.38
CA GLY A 113 0.35 -4.69 -8.49
C GLY A 113 -0.85 -5.53 -8.06
N ILE A 114 -1.06 -5.73 -6.75
CA ILE A 114 -2.04 -6.65 -6.18
C ILE A 114 -2.94 -5.96 -5.15
N SER A 115 -2.38 -5.07 -4.31
CA SER A 115 -3.09 -4.32 -3.27
C SER A 115 -2.83 -2.82 -3.36
#